data_AF-A0A8T3R4R6-F1
#
_entry.id   AF-A0A8T3R4R6-F1
#
_cell.length_a   1.000
_cell.length_b   1.000
_cell.length_c   1.000
_cell.angle_alpha   90.00
_cell.angle_beta   90.00
_cell.angle_gamma   90.00
#
_symmetry.space_group_name_H-M   'P 1'
#
loop_
_entity.id
_entity.type
_entity.pdbx_description
1 polymer ?
#
loop_
_entity_poly.entity_id
_entity_poly.type
_entity_poly.pdbx_seq_one_letter_code
_entity_poly.pdbx_strand_id
1 'polypeptide(L)' 'MLAIVPSAALHGLDGRYIRVEVDVAPGLPGFTIVGLADAALQEARERVRGA' A
#
# COMPACT_ATOMS: atom_id res chain seq x y z
N MET A 1 6.34 12.94 4.89
CA MET A 1 5.15 13.62 4.34
C MET A 1 4.06 12.58 4.28
N LEU A 2 3.04 12.75 5.14
CA LEU A 2 1.92 11.83 5.21
C LEU A 2 0.91 12.14 4.12
N ALA A 3 0.57 11.12 3.32
CA ALA A 3 -0.53 11.11 2.38
C ALA A 3 -1.54 10.03 2.80
N ILE A 4 -2.81 10.34 2.60
CA ILE A 4 -3.93 9.50 3.02
C ILE A 4 -4.85 9.33 1.81
N VAL A 5 -5.10 8.09 1.42
CA VAL A 5 -5.91 7.75 0.24
C VAL A 5 -7.10 6.88 0.64
N PRO A 6 -8.35 7.36 0.44
CA PRO A 6 -9.56 6.53 0.52
C PRO A 6 -9.46 5.33 -0.41
N SER A 7 -9.76 4.13 0.09
CA SER A 7 -9.63 2.90 -0.68
C SER A 7 -10.65 1.84 -0.22
N ALA A 8 -10.60 0.66 -0.84
CA ALA A 8 -11.41 -0.49 -0.48
C ALA A 8 -10.57 -1.77 -0.46
N ALA A 9 -10.89 -2.69 0.43
CA ALA A 9 -10.34 -4.04 0.47
C ALA A 9 -11.46 -5.07 0.55
N LEU A 10 -11.20 -6.27 0.05
CA LEU A 10 -12.12 -7.40 0.18
C LEU A 10 -11.80 -8.20 1.43
N HIS A 11 -12.84 -8.55 2.19
CA HIS A 11 -12.77 -9.52 3.26
C HIS A 11 -13.78 -10.63 2.97
N GLY A 12 -13.33 -11.71 2.34
CA GLY A 12 -14.23 -12.70 1.75
C GLY A 12 -15.01 -12.07 0.58
N LEU A 13 -16.33 -12.00 0.71
CA LEU A 13 -17.22 -11.36 -0.28
C LEU A 13 -17.60 -9.92 0.08
N ASP A 14 -17.18 -9.43 1.24
CA ASP A 14 -17.54 -8.09 1.72
C ASP A 14 -16.48 -7.06 1.32
N GLY A 15 -16.93 -5.98 0.68
CA GLY A 15 -16.12 -4.79 0.45
C GLY A 15 -16.04 -3.94 1.70
N ARG A 16 -14.84 -3.68 2.20
CA ARG A 16 -14.58 -2.80 3.34
C ARG A 16 -13.94 -1.51 2.86
N TYR A 17 -14.54 -0.39 3.26
CA TYR A 17 -13.89 0.90 3.11
C TYR A 17 -12.67 0.98 4.03
N ILE A 18 -11.51 1.30 3.45
CA ILE A 18 -10.25 1.40 4.17
C ILE A 18 -9.53 2.68 3.79
N ARG A 19 -8.47 2.97 4.52
CA ARG A 19 -7.62 4.12 4.28
C ARG A 19 -6.19 3.65 4.16
N VAL A 20 -5.55 3.98 3.03
CA VAL A 20 -4.14 3.70 2.82
C VAL A 20 -3.35 4.93 3.25
N GLU A 21 -2.39 4.72 4.13
CA GLU A 21 -1.52 5.77 4.66
C GLU A 21 -0.11 5.56 4.10
N VAL A 22 0.49 6.62 3.58
CA VAL A 22 1.83 6.61 3.00
C VAL A 22 2.61 7.72 3.65
N ASP A 23 3.78 7.42 4.19
CA ASP A 23 4.72 8.44 4.64
C ASP A 23 5.99 8.40 3.78
N VAL A 24 6.40 9.57 3.31
CA VAL A 24 7.63 9.75 2.53
C VAL A 24 8.62 10.61 3.32
N ALA A 25 9.77 10.04 3.66
CA ALA A 25 10.85 10.73 4.34
C ALA A 25 12.09 10.87 3.42
N PRO A 26 12.91 11.93 3.58
CA PRO A 26 14.20 12.03 2.92
C PRO A 26 15.14 10.88 3.34
N GLY A 27 16.02 10.44 2.45
CA GLY A 27 17.00 9.40 2.74
C GLY A 27 17.30 8.52 1.53
N LEU A 28 17.81 7.31 1.80
CA LEU A 28 18.05 6.31 0.77
C LEU A 28 16.71 5.79 0.19
N PRO A 29 16.65 5.47 -1.11
CA PRO A 29 15.47 4.87 -1.71
C PRO A 29 15.04 3.58 -1.00
N GLY A 30 13.80 3.55 -0.53
CA GLY A 30 13.22 2.41 0.17
C GLY A 30 11.72 2.36 -0.07
N PHE A 31 11.15 1.15 -0.10
CA PHE A 31 9.71 0.94 -0.17
C PHE A 31 9.34 -0.26 0.69
N THR A 32 8.64 0.01 1.79
CA THR A 32 8.19 -1.01 2.74
C THR A 32 6.68 -0.93 2.87
N ILE A 33 6.02 -2.09 2.85
CA ILE A 33 4.59 -2.22 3.12
C ILE A 33 4.45 -2.90 4.48
N VAL A 34 3.61 -2.36 5.36
CA VAL A 34 3.32 -2.88 6.70
C VAL A 34 1.82 -3.19 6.84
N GLY A 35 1.43 -3.84 7.94
CA GLY A 35 0.01 -4.12 8.23
C GLY A 35 -0.51 -5.44 7.65
N LEU A 36 0.33 -6.49 7.62
CA LEU A 36 -0.01 -7.83 7.13
C LEU A 36 -0.34 -7.85 5.62
N ALA A 37 0.49 -7.18 4.82
CA ALA A 37 0.37 -7.21 3.38
C ALA A 37 0.50 -8.63 2.81
N ASP A 38 -0.35 -8.94 1.84
CA ASP A 38 -0.35 -10.21 1.12
C ASP A 38 0.52 -10.15 -0.15
N ALA A 39 0.52 -11.25 -0.92
CA ALA A 39 1.29 -11.36 -2.15
C ALA A 39 0.87 -10.34 -3.22
N ALA A 40 -0.43 -10.04 -3.32
CA ALA A 40 -0.95 -9.09 -4.32
C ALA A 40 -0.38 -7.68 -4.11
N LEU A 41 -0.20 -7.27 -2.85
CA LEU A 41 0.47 -6.01 -2.50
C LEU A 41 1.97 -6.01 -2.86
N GLN A 42 2.66 -7.14 -2.73
CA GLN A 42 4.06 -7.25 -3.14
C GLN A 42 4.24 -7.16 -4.66
N GLU A 43 3.38 -7.83 -5.43
CA GLU A 43 3.36 -7.73 -6.91
C GLU A 43 3.05 -6.31 -7.37
N ALA A 44 2.09 -5.64 -6.71
CA ALA A 44 1.77 -4.24 -6.98
C ALA A 44 2.98 -3.32 -6.74
N ARG A 45 3.75 -3.56 -5.67
CA ARG A 45 4.99 -2.82 -5.39
C ARG A 45 6.01 -2.99 -6.50
N GLU A 46 6.18 -4.20 -7.03
CA GLU A 46 7.11 -4.46 -8.12
C GLU A 46 6.69 -3.76 -9.41
N ARG A 47 5.39 -3.74 -9.74
CA ARG A 47 4.87 -2.97 -10.89
C ARG A 47 5.16 -1.48 -10.77
N VAL A 48 4.97 -0.89 -9.58
CA VAL A 48 5.26 0.54 -9.36
C VAL A 48 6.75 0.85 -9.50
N ARG A 49 7.63 -0.06 -9.07
CA ARG A 49 9.09 0.13 -9.26
C ARG A 49 9.54 0.03 -10.71
N GLY A 50 8.81 -0.69 -11.56
CA GLY A 50 9.13 -0.86 -12.98
C GLY A 50 8.52 0.19 -13.91
N ALA A 51 7.61 1.02 -13.40
CA ALA A 51 6.98 2.14 -14.12
C ALA A 51 7.78 3.43 -13.92
#